data_AF-A0A846UZA3-F1
#
_entry.id   AF-A0A846UZA3-F1
#
_cell.length_a   1.000
_cell.length_b   1.000
_cell.length_c   1.000
_cell.angle_alpha   90.00
_cell.angle_beta   90.00
_cell.angle_gamma   90.00
#
_symmetry.space_group_name_H-M   'P 1'
#
loop_
_entity.id
_entity.type
_entity.pdbx_description
1 polymer ?
#
loop_
_entity_poly.entity_id
_entity_poly.type
_entity_poly.pdbx_seq_one_letter_code
_entity_poly.pdbx_strand_id
1 'polypeptide(L)'
;MLAAAAWFLIIKPHQDLMQADNGGHPSTPVSAGTEAAPPPANVEAMSVNQLLAEARRAMNEQRLLAPAGNNAFEFYQKVLQKQPGNQVATDALRETFPFAANAAEQAINQRDFNDAQRQIDLLAKADPANYTLTILRSKLDAQRKLLDREQQLAADKEKQAQLAAQKAAADKAEADRQAELKTQQAAAAEQARVAQARQAQQQQAEAARQPQVAAPAAAAPSDAATHGAVLVKNTAPRYPTAAMRSNQEGWVELSFTITTGGDVSDVKVVDAQPRHVFDRAAIDAVSRWKYQPATQDGTPVASTKRQRIEFKL
;
A
#
# COMPACT_ATOMS: atom_id res chain seq x y z
N MET A 1 12.03 24.61 15.08
CA MET A 1 11.63 24.36 13.67
C MET A 1 11.04 22.96 13.60
N LEU A 2 9.94 22.64 14.31
CA LEU A 2 8.54 22.85 13.90
C LEU A 2 8.26 22.52 12.43
N ALA A 3 7.82 21.29 12.17
CA ALA A 3 6.79 20.99 11.19
C ALA A 3 5.88 19.92 11.81
N ALA A 4 4.70 20.36 12.23
CA ALA A 4 3.68 19.60 12.91
C ALA A 4 2.86 18.77 11.91
N ALA A 5 2.53 17.55 12.31
CA ALA A 5 1.51 16.72 11.68
C ALA A 5 0.11 17.26 12.07
N ALA A 6 -0.76 17.44 11.08
CA ALA A 6 -2.16 17.79 11.31
C ALA A 6 -3.04 16.55 11.09
N TRP A 7 -3.55 16.00 12.20
CA TRP A 7 -4.77 15.21 12.25
C TRP A 7 -5.96 16.15 12.34
N PHE A 8 -7.07 15.85 11.65
CA PHE A 8 -8.37 16.47 11.95
C PHE A 8 -9.48 15.42 11.95
N LEU A 9 -10.17 15.36 13.08
CA LEU A 9 -11.35 14.57 13.41
C LEU A 9 -12.62 15.43 13.23
N ILE A 10 -13.67 14.80 12.70
CA ILE A 10 -15.10 14.80 13.12
C ILE A 10 -15.77 16.14 13.44
N ILE A 11 -16.79 16.50 12.63
CA ILE A 11 -18.04 17.13 13.09
C ILE A 11 -19.23 16.54 12.30
N LYS A 12 -20.18 15.90 13.02
CA LYS A 12 -21.54 15.55 12.54
C LYS A 12 -22.45 16.78 12.60
N PRO A 13 -23.57 16.77 11.86
CA PRO A 13 -24.83 16.84 12.59
C PRO A 13 -25.92 15.89 12.07
N HIS A 14 -26.69 15.36 13.02
CA HIS A 14 -27.96 14.67 12.81
C HIS A 14 -29.06 15.70 12.51
N GLN A 15 -29.93 15.44 11.54
CA GLN A 15 -31.35 15.72 11.68
C GLN A 15 -32.18 14.59 11.07
N ASP A 16 -32.98 14.02 11.96
CA ASP A 16 -34.02 13.02 11.78
C ASP A 16 -35.33 13.81 11.55
N LEU A 17 -36.01 13.61 10.43
CA LEU A 17 -37.40 14.00 10.26
C LEU A 17 -38.09 13.03 9.28
N MET A 18 -38.80 12.11 9.90
CA MET A 18 -39.88 11.25 9.39
C MET A 18 -40.75 11.87 8.28
N GLN A 19 -40.92 11.14 7.18
CA GLN A 19 -42.17 10.94 6.40
C GLN A 19 -41.88 9.87 5.34
N ALA A 20 -42.19 8.60 5.61
CA ALA A 20 -43.45 7.95 5.21
C ALA A 20 -43.59 7.81 3.68
N ASP A 21 -43.36 6.57 3.23
CA ASP A 21 -44.13 5.88 2.19
C ASP A 21 -44.12 6.45 0.75
N ASN A 22 -43.29 5.87 -0.13
CA ASN A 22 -43.74 5.06 -1.28
C ASN A 22 -42.60 4.79 -2.28
N GLY A 23 -42.48 3.54 -2.71
CA GLY A 23 -41.85 3.14 -3.98
C GLY A 23 -40.35 2.82 -3.92
N GLY A 24 -40.02 1.54 -3.76
CA GLY A 24 -38.68 1.06 -4.06
C GLY A 24 -38.41 1.06 -5.56
N HIS A 25 -37.16 1.28 -5.96
CA HIS A 25 -36.42 0.54 -7.00
C HIS A 25 -34.93 0.99 -6.99
N PRO A 26 -33.97 0.08 -7.26
CA PRO A 26 -32.55 0.41 -7.34
C PRO A 26 -32.18 1.06 -8.68
N SER A 27 -31.39 2.13 -8.65
CA SER A 27 -30.79 2.75 -9.83
C SER A 27 -29.82 1.78 -10.51
N THR A 28 -30.22 1.25 -11.66
CA THR A 28 -29.33 0.62 -12.65
C THR A 28 -28.46 1.67 -13.35
N PRO A 29 -27.25 1.31 -13.81
CA PRO A 29 -26.45 2.20 -14.64
C PRO A 29 -27.17 2.43 -15.97
N VAL A 30 -27.08 3.66 -16.47
CA VAL A 30 -27.63 4.07 -17.77
C VAL A 30 -26.85 3.36 -18.87
N SER A 31 -27.38 2.24 -19.37
CA SER A 31 -27.05 1.75 -20.69
C SER A 31 -27.58 2.76 -21.70
N ALA A 32 -26.67 3.45 -22.40
CA ALA A 32 -27.01 4.16 -23.63
C ALA A 32 -27.34 3.10 -24.70
N GLY A 33 -28.58 2.62 -24.68
CA GLY A 33 -29.17 1.86 -25.77
C GLY A 33 -29.53 2.83 -26.88
N THR A 34 -28.82 2.75 -28.01
CA THR A 34 -29.35 3.24 -29.27
C THR A 34 -30.63 2.44 -29.53
N GLU A 35 -31.78 3.11 -29.39
CA GLU A 35 -33.10 2.53 -29.60
C GLU A 35 -33.22 2.09 -31.07
N ALA A 36 -32.98 0.79 -31.29
CA ALA A 36 -33.18 0.14 -32.57
C ALA A 36 -34.68 0.16 -32.88
N ALA A 37 -35.05 0.56 -34.10
CA ALA A 37 -36.43 0.44 -34.58
C ALA A 37 -36.90 -1.02 -34.39
N PRO A 38 -38.06 -1.26 -33.76
CA PRO A 38 -38.56 -2.60 -33.50
C PRO A 38 -38.64 -3.40 -34.81
N PRO A 39 -38.35 -4.71 -34.80
CA PRO A 39 -38.51 -5.54 -35.99
C PRO A 39 -39.93 -5.38 -36.52
N PRO A 40 -40.13 -5.29 -37.86
CA PRO A 40 -41.46 -5.12 -38.40
C PRO A 40 -42.34 -6.29 -37.93
N ALA A 41 -43.51 -5.97 -37.38
CA ALA A 41 -44.44 -6.96 -36.86
C ALA A 41 -44.74 -7.99 -37.96
N ASN A 42 -44.41 -9.26 -37.71
CA ASN A 42 -44.65 -10.44 -38.55
C ASN A 42 -43.76 -10.64 -39.79
N VAL A 43 -42.43 -10.56 -39.66
CA VAL A 43 -41.45 -10.99 -40.70
C VAL A 43 -41.77 -12.40 -41.26
N GLU A 44 -42.29 -13.30 -40.45
CA GLU A 44 -42.60 -14.68 -40.86
C GLU A 44 -43.76 -14.79 -41.85
N ALA A 45 -44.75 -13.90 -41.72
CA ALA A 45 -45.95 -13.86 -42.53
C ALA A 45 -45.77 -13.06 -43.84
N MET A 46 -44.64 -12.36 -43.99
CA MET A 46 -44.36 -11.57 -45.18
C MET A 46 -44.25 -12.44 -46.44
N SER A 47 -44.81 -11.95 -47.53
CA SER A 47 -44.63 -12.51 -48.87
C SER A 47 -43.18 -12.36 -49.34
N VAL A 48 -42.76 -13.15 -50.33
CA VAL A 48 -41.41 -13.05 -50.91
C VAL A 48 -41.12 -11.63 -51.42
N ASN A 49 -42.09 -10.97 -52.06
CA ASN A 49 -41.93 -9.61 -52.57
C ASN A 49 -41.76 -8.57 -51.44
N GLN A 50 -42.50 -8.72 -50.34
CA GLN A 50 -42.34 -7.88 -49.16
C GLN A 50 -40.98 -8.09 -48.50
N LEU A 51 -40.54 -9.34 -48.36
CA LEU A 51 -39.22 -9.66 -47.81
C LEU A 51 -38.08 -9.07 -48.66
N LEU A 52 -38.17 -9.14 -49.99
CA LEU A 52 -37.18 -8.53 -50.88
C LEU A 52 -37.19 -6.99 -50.79
N ALA A 53 -38.36 -6.37 -50.62
CA ALA A 53 -38.47 -4.92 -50.44
C ALA A 53 -37.84 -4.47 -49.12
N GLU A 54 -38.14 -5.16 -48.01
CA GLU A 54 -37.53 -4.89 -46.70
C GLU A 54 -36.03 -5.17 -46.69
N ALA A 55 -35.56 -6.23 -47.38
CA ALA A 55 -34.14 -6.51 -47.53
C ALA A 55 -33.40 -5.36 -48.23
N ARG A 56 -33.94 -4.85 -49.34
CA ARG A 56 -33.37 -3.69 -50.07
C ARG A 56 -33.40 -2.42 -49.23
N ARG A 57 -34.47 -2.20 -48.46
CA ARG A 57 -34.57 -1.08 -47.53
C ARG A 57 -33.48 -1.17 -46.46
N ALA A 58 -33.35 -2.33 -45.81
CA ALA A 58 -32.31 -2.58 -44.82
C ALA A 58 -30.90 -2.40 -45.39
N MET A 59 -30.66 -2.84 -46.64
CA MET A 59 -29.41 -2.59 -47.37
C MET A 59 -29.10 -1.10 -47.53
N ASN A 60 -30.08 -0.31 -47.99
CA ASN A 60 -29.93 1.14 -48.17
C ASN A 60 -29.68 1.87 -46.84
N GLU A 61 -30.25 1.34 -45.76
CA GLU A 61 -30.09 1.84 -44.40
C GLU A 61 -28.85 1.22 -43.71
N GLN A 62 -27.97 0.53 -44.46
CA GLN A 62 -26.73 -0.12 -44.00
C GLN A 62 -26.90 -1.17 -42.89
N ARG A 63 -28.12 -1.68 -42.69
CA ARG A 63 -28.44 -2.73 -41.73
C ARG A 63 -28.18 -4.11 -42.34
N LEU A 64 -26.91 -4.46 -42.49
CA LEU A 64 -26.50 -5.72 -43.13
C LEU A 64 -26.74 -6.94 -42.24
N LEU A 65 -26.17 -6.94 -41.03
CA LEU A 65 -26.23 -8.05 -40.06
C LEU A 65 -26.85 -7.65 -38.71
N ALA A 66 -26.99 -6.35 -38.46
CA ALA A 66 -27.52 -5.78 -37.22
C ALA A 66 -28.57 -4.69 -37.53
N PRO A 67 -29.59 -4.52 -36.67
CA PRO A 67 -29.87 -5.29 -35.46
C PRO A 67 -30.46 -6.68 -35.77
N ALA A 68 -30.52 -7.57 -34.78
CA ALA A 68 -31.10 -8.90 -34.94
C ALA A 68 -32.58 -8.83 -35.34
N GLY A 69 -33.02 -9.71 -36.25
CA GLY A 69 -34.41 -9.77 -36.70
C GLY A 69 -34.85 -8.66 -37.66
N ASN A 70 -34.01 -7.64 -37.91
CA ASN A 70 -34.34 -6.50 -38.77
C ASN A 70 -33.14 -6.04 -39.62
N ASN A 71 -32.58 -6.98 -40.38
CA ASN A 71 -31.40 -6.76 -41.21
C ASN A 71 -31.54 -7.46 -42.58
N ALA A 72 -30.79 -6.97 -43.55
CA ALA A 72 -30.85 -7.42 -44.94
C ALA A 72 -30.58 -8.92 -45.09
N PHE A 73 -29.57 -9.46 -44.39
CA PHE A 73 -29.20 -10.87 -44.48
C PHE A 73 -30.31 -11.80 -44.00
N GLU A 74 -30.97 -11.49 -42.88
CA GLU A 74 -32.07 -12.30 -42.37
C GLU A 74 -33.29 -12.26 -43.31
N PHE A 75 -33.61 -11.10 -43.90
CA PHE A 75 -34.68 -11.01 -44.90
C PHE A 75 -34.37 -11.84 -46.15
N TYR A 76 -33.17 -11.75 -46.71
CA TYR A 76 -32.76 -12.56 -47.87
C TYR A 76 -32.70 -14.05 -47.54
N GLN A 77 -32.24 -14.44 -46.35
CA GLN A 77 -32.30 -15.83 -45.91
C GLN A 77 -33.74 -16.33 -45.80
N LYS A 78 -34.67 -15.51 -45.31
CA LYS A 78 -36.10 -15.87 -45.27
C LYS A 78 -36.70 -16.03 -46.67
N VAL A 79 -36.27 -15.21 -47.64
CA VAL A 79 -36.62 -15.38 -49.06
C VAL A 79 -36.14 -16.74 -49.55
N LEU A 80 -34.88 -17.11 -49.30
CA LEU A 80 -34.32 -18.41 -49.71
C LEU A 80 -34.99 -19.60 -49.01
N GLN A 81 -35.43 -19.45 -47.76
CA GLN A 81 -36.22 -20.48 -47.08
C GLN A 81 -37.58 -20.72 -47.76
N LYS A 82 -38.23 -19.67 -48.25
CA LYS A 82 -39.51 -19.77 -48.99
C LYS A 82 -39.32 -20.16 -50.46
N GLN A 83 -38.23 -19.71 -51.08
CA GLN A 83 -37.89 -19.94 -52.48
C GLN A 83 -36.38 -20.18 -52.65
N PRO A 84 -35.91 -21.45 -52.49
CA PRO A 84 -34.48 -21.78 -52.52
C PRO A 84 -33.73 -21.40 -53.80
N GLY A 85 -34.42 -21.28 -54.93
CA GLY A 85 -33.86 -20.89 -56.23
C GLY A 85 -33.93 -19.39 -56.54
N ASN A 86 -34.22 -18.52 -55.56
CA ASN A 86 -34.34 -17.09 -55.82
C ASN A 86 -32.98 -16.45 -56.09
N GLN A 87 -32.69 -16.15 -57.36
CA GLN A 87 -31.41 -15.56 -57.78
C GLN A 87 -31.15 -14.20 -57.14
N VAL A 88 -32.17 -13.34 -57.02
CA VAL A 88 -32.03 -12.00 -56.43
C VAL A 88 -31.49 -12.07 -54.99
N ALA A 89 -32.01 -12.98 -54.18
CA ALA A 89 -31.54 -13.15 -52.80
C ALA A 89 -30.14 -13.78 -52.73
N THR A 90 -29.85 -14.78 -53.56
CA THR A 90 -28.54 -15.43 -53.62
C THR A 90 -27.44 -14.46 -54.07
N ASP A 91 -27.69 -13.69 -55.13
CA ASP A 91 -26.75 -12.71 -55.68
C ASP A 91 -26.51 -11.58 -54.67
N ALA A 92 -27.58 -11.06 -54.06
CA ALA A 92 -27.45 -10.05 -53.01
C ALA A 92 -26.60 -10.53 -51.83
N LEU A 93 -26.81 -11.75 -51.32
CA LEU A 93 -26.01 -12.30 -50.23
C LEU A 93 -24.53 -12.46 -50.62
N ARG A 94 -24.25 -12.90 -51.86
CA ARG A 94 -22.88 -13.04 -52.38
C ARG A 94 -22.18 -11.69 -52.52
N GLU A 95 -22.84 -10.72 -53.16
CA GLU A 95 -22.27 -9.39 -53.43
C GLU A 95 -22.01 -8.59 -52.15
N THR A 96 -22.87 -8.77 -51.14
CA THR A 96 -22.82 -8.00 -49.90
C THR A 96 -21.99 -8.66 -48.80
N PHE A 97 -21.59 -9.92 -49.00
CA PHE A 97 -20.79 -10.69 -48.06
C PHE A 97 -19.53 -9.95 -47.58
N PRO A 98 -18.69 -9.32 -48.44
CA PRO A 98 -17.48 -8.64 -47.99
C PRO A 98 -17.78 -7.48 -47.02
N PHE A 99 -18.85 -6.72 -47.26
CA PHE A 99 -19.26 -5.62 -46.39
C PHE A 99 -19.81 -6.12 -45.07
N ALA A 100 -20.59 -7.20 -45.11
CA ALA A 100 -21.13 -7.84 -43.93
C ALA A 100 -20.01 -8.50 -43.08
N ALA A 101 -19.00 -9.10 -43.70
CA ALA A 101 -17.82 -9.60 -42.99
C ALA A 101 -17.05 -8.49 -42.27
N ASN A 102 -16.91 -7.30 -42.90
CA ASN A 102 -16.32 -6.14 -42.24
C ASN A 102 -17.15 -5.65 -41.05
N ALA A 103 -18.48 -5.71 -41.12
CA ALA A 103 -19.36 -5.38 -40.00
C ALA A 103 -19.16 -6.36 -38.82
N ALA A 104 -19.02 -7.65 -39.10
CA ALA A 104 -18.69 -8.66 -38.08
C ALA A 104 -17.31 -8.40 -37.47
N GLU A 105 -16.32 -8.05 -38.30
CA GLU A 105 -14.99 -7.69 -37.81
C GLU A 105 -15.02 -6.44 -36.92
N GLN A 106 -15.83 -5.43 -37.28
CA GLN A 106 -16.03 -4.25 -36.45
C GLN A 106 -16.65 -4.60 -35.09
N ALA A 107 -17.65 -5.49 -35.05
CA ALA A 107 -18.22 -5.96 -33.79
C ALA A 107 -17.17 -6.67 -32.91
N ILE A 108 -16.28 -7.48 -33.50
CA ILE A 108 -15.14 -8.09 -32.80
C ILE A 108 -14.21 -7.00 -32.23
N ASN A 109 -13.87 -5.98 -33.03
CA ASN A 109 -12.99 -4.90 -32.60
C ASN A 109 -13.61 -4.03 -31.48
N GLN A 110 -14.94 -3.87 -31.50
CA GLN A 110 -15.70 -3.19 -30.46
C GLN A 110 -15.88 -4.03 -29.19
N ARG A 111 -15.33 -5.26 -29.16
CA ARG A 111 -15.49 -6.23 -28.08
C ARG A 111 -16.94 -6.67 -27.84
N ASP A 112 -17.84 -6.47 -28.79
CA ASP A 112 -19.19 -7.05 -28.75
C ASP A 112 -19.17 -8.49 -29.28
N PHE A 113 -18.60 -9.38 -28.46
CA PHE A 113 -18.34 -10.75 -28.86
C PHE A 113 -19.59 -11.61 -29.04
N ASN A 114 -20.71 -11.23 -28.42
CA ASN A 114 -21.97 -11.94 -28.57
C ASN A 114 -22.61 -11.58 -29.90
N ASP A 115 -22.65 -10.29 -30.24
CA ASP A 115 -23.17 -9.86 -31.53
C ASP A 115 -22.27 -10.33 -32.67
N ALA A 116 -20.95 -10.20 -32.53
CA ALA A 116 -19.98 -10.72 -33.52
C ALA A 116 -20.19 -12.20 -33.83
N GLN A 117 -20.42 -13.04 -32.81
CA GLN A 117 -20.72 -14.47 -33.00
C GLN A 117 -21.99 -14.67 -33.82
N ARG A 118 -23.08 -14.00 -33.45
CA ARG A 118 -24.36 -14.05 -34.17
C ARG A 118 -24.18 -13.64 -35.64
N GLN A 119 -23.43 -12.57 -35.88
CA GLN A 119 -23.11 -12.06 -37.21
C GLN A 119 -22.32 -13.08 -38.05
N ILE A 120 -21.30 -13.72 -37.46
CA ILE A 120 -20.52 -14.79 -38.11
C ILE A 120 -21.41 -16.00 -38.42
N ASP A 121 -22.31 -16.38 -37.51
CA ASP A 121 -23.23 -17.50 -37.74
C ASP A 121 -24.24 -17.19 -38.85
N LEU A 122 -24.67 -15.93 -38.96
CA LEU A 122 -25.53 -15.47 -40.04
C LEU A 122 -24.81 -15.50 -41.40
N LEU A 123 -23.54 -15.07 -41.45
CA LEU A 123 -22.68 -15.18 -42.63
C LEU A 123 -22.44 -16.65 -43.01
N ALA A 124 -22.22 -17.52 -42.02
CA ALA A 124 -22.02 -18.96 -42.24
C ALA A 124 -23.25 -19.65 -42.83
N LYS A 125 -24.46 -19.17 -42.57
CA LYS A 125 -25.68 -19.66 -43.23
C LYS A 125 -25.77 -19.24 -44.70
N ALA A 126 -25.20 -18.09 -45.07
CA ALA A 126 -25.21 -17.59 -46.44
C ALA A 126 -24.16 -18.29 -47.31
N ASP A 127 -22.93 -18.44 -46.79
CA ASP A 127 -21.85 -19.14 -47.48
C ASP A 127 -20.92 -19.85 -46.47
N PRO A 128 -21.20 -21.12 -46.12
CA PRO A 128 -20.40 -21.86 -45.15
C PRO A 128 -18.96 -22.11 -45.60
N ALA A 129 -18.68 -22.09 -46.90
CA ALA A 129 -17.37 -22.40 -47.47
C ALA A 129 -16.45 -21.18 -47.54
N ASN A 130 -16.93 -19.99 -47.15
CA ASN A 130 -16.18 -18.76 -47.25
C ASN A 130 -14.99 -18.71 -46.27
N TYR A 131 -13.77 -18.57 -46.80
CA TYR A 131 -12.54 -18.53 -46.01
C TYR A 131 -12.51 -17.41 -44.95
N THR A 132 -13.18 -16.27 -45.21
CA THR A 132 -13.25 -15.14 -44.27
C THR A 132 -13.86 -15.54 -42.92
N LEU A 133 -14.75 -16.54 -42.89
CA LEU A 133 -15.33 -17.06 -41.64
C LEU A 133 -14.25 -17.66 -40.73
N THR A 134 -13.24 -18.33 -41.30
CA THR A 134 -12.12 -18.88 -40.54
C THR A 134 -11.32 -17.77 -39.87
N ILE A 135 -11.09 -16.67 -40.59
CA ILE A 135 -10.38 -15.50 -40.07
C ILE A 135 -11.18 -14.85 -38.94
N LEU A 136 -12.48 -14.61 -39.15
CA LEU A 136 -13.36 -13.98 -38.16
C LEU A 136 -13.49 -14.82 -36.88
N ARG A 137 -13.67 -16.14 -37.00
CA ARG A 137 -13.73 -17.06 -35.85
C ARG A 137 -12.42 -17.06 -35.06
N SER A 138 -11.28 -17.19 -35.75
CA SER A 138 -9.96 -17.14 -35.12
C SER A 138 -9.74 -15.81 -34.38
N LYS A 139 -10.12 -14.69 -35.00
CA LYS A 139 -10.02 -13.36 -34.39
C LYS A 139 -10.93 -13.23 -33.15
N LEU A 140 -12.18 -13.70 -33.23
CA LEU A 140 -13.13 -13.69 -32.14
C LEU A 140 -12.63 -14.53 -30.94
N ASP A 141 -12.15 -15.75 -31.20
CA ASP A 141 -11.63 -16.63 -30.16
C ASP A 141 -10.39 -16.05 -29.49
N ALA A 142 -9.48 -15.46 -30.28
CA ALA A 142 -8.31 -14.77 -29.77
C ALA A 142 -8.70 -13.58 -28.87
N GLN A 143 -9.66 -12.76 -29.29
CA GLN A 143 -10.13 -11.60 -28.52
C GLN A 143 -10.85 -12.02 -27.22
N ARG A 144 -11.70 -13.06 -27.26
CA ARG A 144 -12.33 -13.62 -26.06
C ARG A 144 -11.29 -14.12 -25.06
N LYS A 145 -10.31 -14.90 -25.52
CA LYS A 145 -9.24 -15.41 -24.67
C LYS A 145 -8.39 -14.30 -24.06
N LEU A 146 -8.18 -13.20 -24.78
CA LEU A 146 -7.50 -12.03 -24.24
C LEU A 146 -8.32 -11.38 -23.12
N LEU A 147 -9.63 -11.16 -23.32
CA LEU A 147 -10.50 -10.62 -22.29
C LEU A 147 -10.54 -11.52 -21.04
N ASP A 148 -10.67 -12.83 -21.21
CA ASP A 148 -10.69 -13.79 -20.09
C ASP A 148 -9.38 -13.73 -19.29
N ARG A 149 -8.24 -13.64 -19.99
CA ARG A 149 -6.94 -13.48 -19.34
C ARG A 149 -6.82 -12.14 -18.61
N GLU A 150 -7.30 -11.04 -19.21
CA GLU A 150 -7.35 -9.72 -18.57
C GLU A 150 -8.18 -9.78 -17.27
N GLN A 151 -9.35 -10.42 -17.30
CA GLN A 151 -10.22 -10.59 -16.12
C GLN A 151 -9.57 -11.46 -15.04
N GLN A 152 -8.91 -12.57 -15.41
CA GLN A 152 -8.18 -13.40 -14.46
C GLN A 152 -7.05 -12.64 -13.78
N LEU A 153 -6.25 -11.89 -14.56
CA LEU A 153 -5.18 -11.06 -14.01
C LEU A 153 -5.71 -9.95 -13.11
N ALA A 154 -6.86 -9.37 -13.42
CA ALA A 154 -7.52 -8.38 -12.56
C ALA A 154 -7.99 -9.03 -11.25
N ALA A 155 -8.66 -10.18 -11.31
CA ALA A 155 -9.11 -10.91 -10.13
C ALA A 155 -7.94 -11.36 -9.23
N ASP A 156 -6.85 -11.83 -9.84
CA ASP A 156 -5.63 -12.21 -9.11
C ASP A 156 -4.98 -11.00 -8.42
N LYS A 157 -4.91 -9.85 -9.10
CA LYS A 157 -4.42 -8.60 -8.52
C LYS A 157 -5.30 -8.12 -7.37
N GLU A 158 -6.62 -8.16 -7.52
CA GLU A 158 -7.57 -7.81 -6.47
C GLU A 158 -7.40 -8.73 -5.26
N LYS A 159 -7.29 -10.04 -5.49
CA LYS A 159 -7.03 -11.02 -4.43
C LYS A 159 -5.71 -10.73 -3.73
N GLN A 160 -4.62 -10.51 -4.47
CA GLN A 160 -3.32 -10.16 -3.90
C GLN A 160 -3.37 -8.85 -3.09
N ALA A 161 -4.07 -7.82 -3.58
CA ALA A 161 -4.26 -6.57 -2.87
C ALA A 161 -5.07 -6.77 -1.58
N GLN A 162 -6.11 -7.60 -1.59
CA GLN A 162 -6.88 -7.96 -0.41
C GLN A 162 -6.02 -8.71 0.62
N LEU A 163 -5.22 -9.70 0.20
CA LEU A 163 -4.30 -10.40 1.10
C LEU A 163 -3.25 -9.46 1.70
N ALA A 164 -2.67 -8.57 0.89
CA ALA A 164 -1.70 -7.58 1.36
C ALA A 164 -2.34 -6.59 2.35
N ALA A 165 -3.57 -6.14 2.09
CA ALA A 165 -4.32 -5.27 3.00
C ALA A 165 -4.68 -5.98 4.31
N GLN A 166 -5.10 -7.25 4.25
CA GLN A 166 -5.36 -8.06 5.44
C GLN A 166 -4.09 -8.26 6.27
N LYS A 167 -2.96 -8.55 5.63
CA LYS A 167 -1.67 -8.67 6.31
C LYS A 167 -1.25 -7.35 6.94
N ALA A 168 -1.33 -6.25 6.21
CA ALA A 168 -1.01 -4.92 6.76
C ALA A 168 -1.93 -4.54 7.94
N ALA A 169 -3.21 -4.90 7.88
CA ALA A 169 -4.16 -4.69 8.97
C ALA A 169 -3.82 -5.57 10.19
N ALA A 170 -3.44 -6.83 9.98
CA ALA A 170 -3.00 -7.74 11.04
C ALA A 170 -1.70 -7.24 11.70
N ASP A 171 -0.69 -6.90 10.90
CA ASP A 171 0.60 -6.38 11.37
C ASP A 171 0.39 -5.07 12.17
N LYS A 172 -0.51 -4.20 11.71
CA LYS A 172 -0.90 -2.98 12.43
C LYS A 172 -1.60 -3.31 13.76
N ALA A 173 -2.56 -4.22 13.76
CA ALA A 173 -3.28 -4.63 14.98
C ALA A 173 -2.35 -5.30 16.01
N GLU A 174 -1.32 -6.01 15.56
CA GLU A 174 -0.26 -6.55 16.41
C GLU A 174 0.63 -5.43 16.98
N ALA A 175 1.05 -4.48 16.16
CA ALA A 175 1.82 -3.32 16.60
C ALA A 175 1.06 -2.48 17.64
N ASP A 176 -0.23 -2.21 17.40
CA ASP A 176 -1.10 -1.46 18.31
C ASP A 176 -1.25 -2.22 19.65
N ARG A 177 -1.49 -3.54 19.62
CA ARG A 177 -1.54 -4.37 20.85
C ARG A 177 -0.21 -4.36 21.62
N GLN A 178 0.93 -4.44 20.93
CA GLN A 178 2.23 -4.37 21.58
C GLN A 178 2.51 -2.99 22.20
N ALA A 179 2.10 -1.92 21.53
CA ALA A 179 2.22 -0.56 22.05
C ALA A 179 1.34 -0.36 23.30
N GLU A 180 0.12 -0.90 23.28
CA GLU A 180 -0.79 -0.86 24.42
C GLU A 180 -0.23 -1.67 25.61
N LEU A 181 0.28 -2.88 25.37
CA LEU A 181 0.94 -3.70 26.39
C LEU A 181 2.15 -2.98 27.01
N LYS A 182 3.00 -2.35 26.19
CA LYS A 182 4.14 -1.54 26.69
C LYS A 182 3.68 -0.36 27.54
N THR A 183 2.61 0.33 27.12
CA THR A 183 2.01 1.43 27.88
C THR A 183 1.49 0.95 29.23
N GLN A 184 0.77 -0.16 29.26
CA GLN A 184 0.26 -0.76 30.51
C GLN A 184 1.39 -1.21 31.43
N GLN A 185 2.45 -1.84 30.91
CA GLN A 185 3.63 -2.21 31.69
C GLN A 185 4.36 -1.00 32.26
N ALA A 186 4.51 0.08 31.48
CA ALA A 186 5.12 1.31 31.95
C ALA A 186 4.29 1.97 33.06
N ALA A 187 2.97 2.01 32.92
CA ALA A 187 2.06 2.51 33.94
C ALA A 187 2.12 1.68 35.24
N ALA A 188 2.13 0.34 35.13
CA ALA A 188 2.26 -0.55 36.28
C ALA A 188 3.62 -0.41 36.99
N ALA A 189 4.71 -0.26 36.22
CA ALA A 189 6.05 -0.04 36.77
C ALA A 189 6.15 1.30 37.53
N GLU A 190 5.51 2.36 37.01
CA GLU A 190 5.45 3.65 37.69
C GLU A 190 4.65 3.59 38.99
N GLN A 191 3.48 2.94 38.98
CA GLN A 191 2.69 2.72 40.19
C GLN A 191 3.48 1.95 41.26
N ALA A 192 4.22 0.91 40.85
CA ALA A 192 5.08 0.15 41.76
C ALA A 192 6.21 1.00 42.34
N ARG A 193 6.86 1.86 41.54
CA ARG A 193 7.89 2.81 42.02
C ARG A 193 7.33 3.79 43.03
N VAL A 194 6.16 4.37 42.77
CA VAL A 194 5.49 5.30 43.70
C VAL A 194 5.11 4.60 45.00
N ALA A 195 4.60 3.36 44.95
CA ALA A 195 4.26 2.59 46.14
C ALA A 195 5.50 2.28 47.00
N GLN A 196 6.61 1.84 46.39
CA GLN A 196 7.88 1.59 47.08
C GLN A 196 8.44 2.87 47.71
N ALA A 197 8.42 4.00 47.00
CA ALA A 197 8.87 5.28 47.52
C ALA A 197 8.06 5.72 48.76
N ARG A 198 6.73 5.54 48.73
CA ARG A 198 5.85 5.80 49.89
C ARG A 198 6.17 4.90 51.08
N GLN A 199 6.41 3.60 50.86
CA GLN A 199 6.80 2.67 51.93
C GLN A 199 8.15 3.04 52.55
N ALA A 200 9.15 3.38 51.72
CA ALA A 200 10.47 3.81 52.22
C ALA A 200 10.39 5.10 53.07
N GLN A 201 9.56 6.06 52.66
CA GLN A 201 9.30 7.27 53.45
C GLN A 201 8.62 6.97 54.80
N GLN A 202 7.67 6.03 54.83
CA GLN A 202 7.03 5.60 56.09
C GLN A 202 8.03 4.92 57.04
N GLN A 203 8.87 4.02 56.51
CA GLN A 203 9.92 3.35 57.31
C GLN A 203 10.94 4.34 57.89
N GLN A 204 11.38 5.35 57.11
CA GLN A 204 12.26 6.41 57.61
C GLN A 204 11.59 7.27 58.68
N ALA A 205 10.31 7.60 58.51
CA ALA A 205 9.55 8.36 59.51
C ALA A 205 9.35 7.59 60.83
N GLU A 206 9.22 6.27 60.76
CA GLU A 206 9.09 5.39 61.94
C GLU A 206 10.44 5.17 62.64
N ALA A 207 11.54 5.00 61.88
CA ALA A 207 12.90 4.97 62.42
C ALA A 207 13.27 6.27 63.15
N ALA A 208 12.84 7.43 62.63
CA ALA A 208 13.07 8.73 63.27
C ALA A 208 12.27 8.95 64.56
N ARG A 209 11.25 8.12 64.85
CA ARG A 209 10.44 8.20 66.08
C ARG A 209 10.97 7.32 67.22
N GLN A 210 12.00 6.50 67.00
CA GLN A 210 12.69 5.77 68.07
C GLN A 210 13.72 6.70 68.75
N PRO A 211 13.77 6.75 70.09
CA PRO A 211 14.75 7.57 70.79
C PRO A 211 16.16 6.97 70.65
N GLN A 212 16.94 7.49 69.71
CA GLN A 212 18.38 7.24 69.62
C GLN A 212 19.12 8.11 70.64
N VAL A 213 19.78 7.45 71.59
CA VAL A 213 20.78 8.02 72.49
C VAL A 213 21.90 8.65 71.67
N ALA A 214 22.09 9.96 71.86
CA ALA A 214 23.10 10.75 71.19
C ALA A 214 24.52 10.34 71.60
N ALA A 215 25.40 10.18 70.62
CA ALA A 215 26.85 10.18 70.78
C ALA A 215 27.46 11.19 69.79
N PRO A 216 28.57 11.87 70.16
CA PRO A 216 28.77 13.27 69.81
C PRO A 216 29.40 13.50 68.43
N ALA A 217 29.14 14.71 67.94
CA ALA A 217 29.68 15.30 66.74
C ALA A 217 31.21 15.21 66.65
N ALA A 218 31.70 14.81 65.48
CA ALA A 218 33.08 15.00 65.05
C ALA A 218 33.10 15.81 63.75
N ALA A 219 33.63 17.02 63.89
CA ALA A 219 34.40 17.84 62.95
C ALA A 219 34.16 17.71 61.42
N ALA A 220 33.94 18.89 60.81
CA ALA A 220 34.19 19.15 59.39
C ALA A 220 35.66 18.91 58.98
N PRO A 221 35.92 18.78 57.67
CA PRO A 221 36.90 19.66 57.02
C PRO A 221 36.21 20.38 55.83
N SER A 222 36.20 21.71 55.77
CA SER A 222 37.28 22.60 55.32
C SER A 222 37.80 22.24 53.93
N ASP A 223 37.59 23.16 52.99
CA ASP A 223 38.06 23.21 51.61
C ASP A 223 39.39 22.47 51.39
N ALA A 224 39.32 21.22 50.93
CA ALA A 224 40.44 20.51 50.37
C ALA A 224 40.48 20.80 48.87
N ALA A 225 41.58 21.41 48.41
CA ALA A 225 41.84 21.70 47.01
C ALA A 225 41.86 20.39 46.19
N THR A 226 40.69 19.97 45.72
CA THR A 226 40.52 18.80 44.86
C THR A 226 41.06 19.17 43.48
N HIS A 227 42.20 18.58 43.10
CA HIS A 227 42.72 18.73 41.76
C HIS A 227 42.06 17.67 40.88
N GLY A 228 41.21 18.10 39.95
CA GLY A 228 40.51 17.22 39.01
C GLY A 228 41.49 16.50 38.07
N ALA A 229 41.09 15.33 37.58
CA ALA A 229 41.94 14.51 36.72
C ALA A 229 42.37 15.25 35.42
N VAL A 230 43.69 15.34 35.20
CA VAL A 230 44.30 16.06 34.07
C VAL A 230 44.63 15.07 32.96
N LEU A 231 44.29 15.40 31.71
CA LEU A 231 44.58 14.56 30.55
C LEU A 231 46.08 14.64 30.22
N VAL A 232 46.78 13.51 30.26
CA VAL A 232 48.22 13.41 30.01
C VAL A 232 48.49 13.00 28.56
N LYS A 233 47.72 12.06 28.04
CA LYS A 233 47.84 11.58 26.66
C LYS A 233 46.48 11.29 26.08
N ASN A 234 46.16 11.94 24.96
CA ASN A 234 45.01 11.59 24.14
C ASN A 234 45.47 10.78 22.92
N THR A 235 44.73 9.73 22.61
CA THR A 235 44.85 9.01 21.34
C THR A 235 43.65 9.43 20.50
N ALA A 236 43.90 9.99 19.31
CA ALA A 236 42.82 10.39 18.40
C ALA A 236 42.02 9.14 17.95
N PRO A 237 40.68 9.23 17.86
CA PRO A 237 39.87 8.14 17.36
C PRO A 237 40.13 7.92 15.87
N ARG A 238 40.20 6.64 15.48
CA ARG A 238 40.31 6.29 14.06
C ARG A 238 38.96 6.46 13.39
N TYR A 239 38.90 7.25 12.32
CA TYR A 239 37.68 7.44 11.55
C TYR A 239 37.19 6.12 10.92
N PRO A 240 35.93 5.70 11.11
CA PRO A 240 35.38 4.51 10.46
C PRO A 240 35.39 4.66 8.92
N THR A 241 35.95 3.68 8.21
CA THR A 241 36.08 3.74 6.74
C THR A 241 34.73 3.84 6.03
N ALA A 242 33.67 3.25 6.59
CA ALA A 242 32.31 3.35 6.06
C ALA A 242 31.71 4.77 6.19
N ALA A 243 31.95 5.44 7.33
CA ALA A 243 31.51 6.82 7.56
C ALA A 243 32.28 7.80 6.67
N MET A 244 33.59 7.60 6.51
CA MET A 244 34.45 8.39 5.62
C MET A 244 34.02 8.29 4.15
N ARG A 245 33.69 7.08 3.66
CA ARG A 245 33.18 6.90 2.28
C ARG A 245 31.82 7.56 2.04
N SER A 246 31.06 7.78 3.10
CA SER A 246 29.70 8.33 3.03
C SER A 246 29.64 9.80 3.45
N ASN A 247 30.79 10.46 3.67
CA ASN A 247 30.91 11.82 4.20
C ASN A 247 30.02 12.09 5.44
N GLN A 248 29.89 11.09 6.31
CA GLN A 248 29.06 11.21 7.52
C GLN A 248 29.90 11.76 8.64
N GLU A 249 29.47 12.86 9.25
CA GLU A 249 30.07 13.45 10.46
C GLU A 249 29.17 13.22 11.68
N GLY A 250 29.71 13.42 12.88
CA GLY A 250 28.93 13.21 14.09
C GLY A 250 29.70 13.43 15.39
N TRP A 251 29.09 13.00 16.49
CA TRP A 251 29.69 13.05 17.81
C TRP A 251 29.25 11.88 18.67
N VAL A 252 30.09 11.53 19.64
CA VAL A 252 29.81 10.50 20.67
C VAL A 252 30.14 11.08 22.03
N GLU A 253 29.21 11.00 22.97
CA GLU A 253 29.40 11.36 24.37
C GLU A 253 29.57 10.10 25.22
N LEU A 254 30.71 10.01 25.91
CA LEU A 254 31.09 8.85 26.70
C LEU A 254 31.22 9.23 28.17
N SER A 255 30.88 8.29 29.04
CA SER A 255 31.18 8.30 30.48
C SER A 255 32.20 7.21 30.77
N PHE A 256 33.24 7.52 31.54
CA PHE A 256 34.27 6.56 31.91
C PHE A 256 34.87 6.87 33.28
N THR A 257 35.49 5.87 33.89
CA THR A 257 36.12 5.97 35.21
C THR A 257 37.64 5.99 35.05
N ILE A 258 38.27 7.04 35.57
CA ILE A 258 39.72 7.16 35.67
C ILE A 258 40.15 6.47 36.96
N THR A 259 40.98 5.45 36.83
CA THR A 259 41.51 4.68 37.96
C THR A 259 42.60 5.46 38.70
N THR A 260 42.97 5.00 39.90
CA THR A 260 44.07 5.57 40.69
C THR A 260 45.45 5.45 40.01
N GLY A 261 45.59 4.57 39.01
CA GLY A 261 46.78 4.44 38.17
C GLY A 261 46.79 5.34 36.93
N GLY A 262 45.74 6.13 36.71
CA GLY A 262 45.61 7.01 35.54
C GLY A 262 45.10 6.35 34.26
N ASP A 263 44.76 5.06 34.34
CA ASP A 263 44.10 4.31 33.27
C ASP A 263 42.59 4.56 33.25
N VAL A 264 42.00 4.43 32.05
CA VAL A 264 40.57 4.58 31.83
C VAL A 264 39.89 3.21 31.86
N SER A 265 38.77 3.09 32.58
CA SER A 265 37.96 1.89 32.75
C SER A 265 36.46 2.22 32.68
N ASP A 266 35.60 1.21 32.57
CA ASP A 266 34.13 1.35 32.56
C ASP A 266 33.59 2.36 31.52
N VAL A 267 34.14 2.35 30.30
CA VAL A 267 33.72 3.25 29.22
C VAL A 267 32.32 2.86 28.74
N LYS A 268 31.38 3.81 28.82
CA LYS A 268 29.98 3.66 28.38
C LYS A 268 29.59 4.83 27.49
N VAL A 269 28.84 4.55 26.42
CA VAL A 269 28.24 5.58 25.57
C VAL A 269 26.99 6.11 26.26
N VAL A 270 26.97 7.41 26.52
CA VAL A 270 25.83 8.12 27.13
C VAL A 270 24.86 8.58 26.03
N ASP A 271 25.40 9.14 24.94
CA ASP A 271 24.63 9.54 23.77
C ASP A 271 25.52 9.61 22.51
N ALA A 272 24.91 9.55 21.33
CA ALA A 272 25.63 9.60 20.05
C ALA A 272 24.73 10.05 18.90
N GLN A 273 25.31 10.77 17.94
CA GLN A 273 24.66 11.14 16.69
C GLN A 273 25.65 11.08 15.52
N PRO A 274 25.38 10.29 14.47
CA PRO A 274 24.42 9.18 14.39
C PRO A 274 24.75 8.01 15.32
N ARG A 275 23.69 7.36 15.85
CA ARG A 275 23.83 6.22 16.77
C ARG A 275 24.53 5.04 16.10
N HIS A 276 25.41 4.36 16.84
CA HIS A 276 26.11 3.13 16.42
C HIS A 276 27.11 3.28 15.26
N VAL A 277 27.34 4.49 14.75
CA VAL A 277 28.30 4.73 13.66
C VAL A 277 29.71 4.94 14.20
N PHE A 278 29.83 5.74 15.26
CA PHE A 278 31.13 6.18 15.81
C PHE A 278 31.46 5.55 17.17
N ASP A 279 30.50 4.88 17.81
CA ASP A 279 30.57 4.36 19.17
C ASP A 279 31.84 3.54 19.43
N ARG A 280 32.11 2.53 18.58
CA ARG A 280 33.27 1.64 18.72
C ARG A 280 34.60 2.39 18.58
N ALA A 281 34.70 3.26 17.58
CA ALA A 281 35.90 4.06 17.36
C ALA A 281 36.19 5.01 18.52
N ALA A 282 35.14 5.57 19.13
CA ALA A 282 35.25 6.44 20.29
C ALA A 282 35.67 5.66 21.55
N ILE A 283 35.06 4.48 21.81
CA ILE A 283 35.43 3.61 22.93
C ILE A 283 36.90 3.15 22.82
N ASP A 284 37.32 2.68 21.64
CA ASP A 284 38.68 2.20 21.40
C ASP A 284 39.73 3.30 21.62
N ALA A 285 39.40 4.55 21.31
CA ALA A 285 40.26 5.71 21.50
C ALA A 285 40.39 6.11 22.97
N VAL A 286 39.25 6.28 23.65
CA VAL A 286 39.16 6.71 25.06
C VAL A 286 39.80 5.68 25.99
N SER A 287 39.67 4.38 25.68
CA SER A 287 40.29 3.30 26.44
C SER A 287 41.83 3.35 26.42
N ARG A 288 42.43 4.13 25.51
CA ARG A 288 43.88 4.32 25.37
C ARG A 288 44.36 5.68 25.90
N TRP A 289 43.47 6.47 26.49
CA TRP A 289 43.85 7.74 27.09
C TRP A 289 44.54 7.50 28.43
N LYS A 290 45.48 8.38 28.75
CA LYS A 290 46.13 8.40 30.06
C LYS A 290 45.81 9.71 30.76
N TYR A 291 45.40 9.58 32.01
CA TYR A 291 45.09 10.69 32.88
C TYR A 291 46.02 10.70 34.08
N GLN A 292 46.27 11.88 34.62
CA GLN A 292 46.68 12.00 36.00
C GLN A 292 45.42 11.86 36.85
N PRO A 293 45.37 10.90 37.79
CA PRO A 293 44.18 10.68 38.61
C PRO A 293 43.85 11.92 39.43
N ALA A 294 42.58 12.07 39.80
CA ALA A 294 42.21 13.10 40.75
C ALA A 294 42.88 12.81 42.08
N THR A 295 43.33 13.85 42.79
CA THR A 295 43.94 13.69 44.12
C THR A 295 43.04 14.33 45.18
N GLN A 296 42.82 13.58 46.25
CA GLN A 296 42.19 14.06 47.48
C GLN A 296 43.23 13.91 48.59
N ASP A 297 43.63 15.02 49.21
CA ASP A 297 44.65 15.06 50.26
C ASP A 297 45.98 14.37 49.87
N GLY A 298 46.41 14.57 48.61
CA GLY A 298 47.63 13.97 48.06
C GLY A 298 47.52 12.49 47.67
N THR A 299 46.37 11.86 47.91
CA THR A 299 46.11 10.45 47.58
C THR A 299 45.32 10.34 46.26
N PRO A 300 45.75 9.51 45.28
CA PRO A 300 44.99 9.26 44.06
C PRO A 300 43.63 8.62 44.36
N VAL A 301 42.55 9.22 43.84
CA VAL A 301 41.18 8.70 43.93
C VAL A 301 40.61 8.43 42.54
N ALA A 302 39.83 7.35 42.43
CA ALA A 302 39.12 7.06 41.20
C ALA A 302 38.03 8.11 40.95
N SER A 303 37.88 8.58 39.71
CA SER A 303 36.91 9.62 39.36
C SER A 303 36.19 9.31 38.05
N THR A 304 34.89 9.56 37.99
CA THR A 304 34.10 9.40 36.77
C THR A 304 34.06 10.71 36.00
N LYS A 305 34.30 10.65 34.68
CA LYS A 305 34.29 11.81 33.78
C LYS A 305 33.41 11.53 32.56
N ARG A 306 32.75 12.58 32.06
CA ARG A 306 32.07 12.57 30.76
C ARG A 306 32.82 13.42 29.75
N GLN A 307 32.97 12.91 28.53
CA GLN A 307 33.63 13.61 27.44
C GLN A 307 32.90 13.35 26.13
N ARG A 308 32.69 14.42 25.35
CA ARG A 308 32.24 14.33 23.96
C ARG A 308 33.43 14.34 23.01
N ILE A 309 33.36 13.48 21.99
CA ILE A 309 34.31 13.38 20.89
C ILE A 309 33.56 13.68 19.60
N GLU A 310 34.09 14.61 18.81
CA GLU A 310 33.55 14.99 17.50
C GLU A 310 34.33 14.27 16.39
N PHE A 311 33.61 13.82 15.36
CA PHE A 311 34.14 13.21 14.15
C PHE A 311 33.82 14.13 12.98
N LYS A 312 34.84 14.83 12.47
CA LYS A 312 34.77 15.73 11.32
C LYS A 312 35.78 15.34 10.25
N LEU A 313 35.46 15.62 8.99
CA LEU A 313 36.32 15.34 7.83
C LEU A 313 37.09 16.57 7.37
#